data_AF-A0A7G1INW5-F1
#
_entry.id   AF-A0A7G1INW5-F1
#
_cell.length_a   1.000
_cell.length_b   1.000
_cell.length_c   1.000
_cell.angle_alpha   90.00
_cell.angle_beta   90.00
_cell.angle_gamma   90.00
#
_symmetry.space_group_name_H-M   'P 1'
#
loop_
_entity.id
_entity.type
_entity.pdbx_description
1 polymer ?
#
loop_
_entity_poly.entity_id
_entity_poly.type
_entity_poly.pdbx_seq_one_letter_code
_entity_poly.pdbx_strand_id
1 'polypeptide(L)'
;MTMSSNASFATPTRLTGWGRTAPSVADVLRTPDPEVIAKAVARAADSGTRGVIARGLGRSYGDNAQNGGGLVIDMSGLNNIHSISADTKLADVDAGVNLDQLMKAALPFGLWVPVLPGTRQVTVGGAIACDIHGKNHHSAGSFGNHVRSMDLLLANGELRRLTPDGDEAELFWATVGGNGLTGIILRATIEMTPTETAYFIADGDVTATLDETIALHSDGSEAGYTYSSAWFDAISAPEAGPGGGVSGLFGQTRPAARQAAAQSAEIRCAPTTYVPRRVPQRAGQQVHLRADRRAVVPQVRNLPRQDPEPDAVLPPAGHVR
;
A
#
# COMPACT_ATOMS: atom_id res chain seq x y z
N MET A 1 31.28 -32.99 10.58
CA MET A 1 30.03 -32.25 10.35
C MET A 1 30.36 -30.78 10.21
N THR A 2 30.54 -30.32 8.99
CA THR A 2 30.79 -28.92 8.65
C THR A 2 29.47 -28.16 8.69
N MET A 3 29.24 -27.41 9.76
CA MET A 3 28.18 -26.39 9.82
C MET A 3 28.51 -25.34 8.75
N SER A 4 27.73 -25.31 7.68
CA SER A 4 27.81 -24.28 6.64
C SER A 4 27.34 -22.96 7.24
N SER A 5 28.28 -22.06 7.52
CA SER A 5 27.97 -20.69 7.92
C SER A 5 27.52 -19.91 6.69
N ASN A 6 26.22 -19.84 6.43
CA ASN A 6 25.65 -18.79 5.58
C ASN A 6 25.76 -17.45 6.31
N ALA A 7 26.97 -16.88 6.36
CA ALA A 7 27.16 -15.50 6.76
C ALA A 7 26.50 -14.63 5.69
N SER A 8 25.32 -14.06 6.01
CA SER A 8 24.68 -13.06 5.15
C SER A 8 25.52 -11.78 5.20
N PHE A 9 26.42 -11.62 4.24
CA PHE A 9 27.23 -10.41 4.12
C PHE A 9 26.37 -9.27 3.59
N ALA A 10 26.49 -8.09 4.20
CA ALA A 10 25.89 -6.89 3.64
C ALA A 10 26.61 -6.54 2.32
N THR A 11 25.84 -6.14 1.31
CA THR A 11 26.37 -5.84 -0.03
C THR A 11 26.37 -4.34 -0.29
N PRO A 12 27.51 -3.72 -0.65
CA PRO A 12 27.54 -2.33 -1.09
C PRO A 12 26.62 -2.12 -2.28
N THR A 13 25.59 -1.31 -2.11
CA THR A 13 24.53 -1.14 -3.12
C THR A 13 24.21 0.33 -3.30
N ARG A 14 24.15 0.77 -4.56
CA ARG A 14 23.64 2.10 -4.92
C ARG A 14 22.11 2.10 -4.84
N LEU A 15 21.56 2.89 -3.94
CA LEU A 15 20.12 3.00 -3.69
C LEU A 15 19.57 4.35 -4.17
N THR A 16 18.29 4.32 -4.53
CA THR A 16 17.44 5.50 -4.78
C THR A 16 16.03 5.19 -4.26
N GLY A 17 15.24 6.23 -4.03
CA GLY A 17 13.79 6.12 -3.96
C GLY A 17 13.16 5.80 -5.31
N TRP A 18 11.84 5.65 -5.33
CA TRP A 18 11.09 5.33 -6.55
C TRP A 18 11.27 6.37 -7.67
N GLY A 19 11.50 7.63 -7.31
CA GLY A 19 11.77 8.72 -8.25
C GLY A 19 13.15 8.68 -8.90
N ARG A 20 14.05 7.77 -8.49
CA ARG A 20 15.41 7.60 -9.02
C ARG A 20 16.32 8.84 -8.91
N THR A 21 16.08 9.68 -7.91
CA THR A 21 16.89 10.87 -7.58
C THR A 21 17.79 10.62 -6.37
N ALA A 22 18.72 11.54 -6.10
CA ALA A 22 19.59 11.56 -4.91
C ALA A 22 20.21 10.19 -4.52
N PRO A 23 20.98 9.56 -5.43
CA PRO A 23 21.56 8.25 -5.18
C PRO A 23 22.60 8.29 -4.06
N SER A 24 22.62 7.27 -3.22
CA SER A 24 23.68 7.03 -2.23
C SER A 24 24.06 5.55 -2.17
N VAL A 25 25.28 5.23 -1.74
CA VAL A 25 25.72 3.85 -1.54
C VAL A 25 25.60 3.49 -0.07
N ALA A 26 25.01 2.33 0.21
CA ALA A 26 24.87 1.78 1.54
C ALA A 26 25.22 0.29 1.52
N ASP A 27 25.64 -0.24 2.66
CA ASP A 27 25.74 -1.70 2.83
C ASP A 27 24.32 -2.24 3.06
N VAL A 28 23.86 -3.14 2.20
CA VAL A 28 22.51 -3.70 2.28
C VAL A 28 22.56 -5.11 2.86
N LEU A 29 21.98 -5.28 4.04
CA LEU A 29 21.73 -6.58 4.64
C LEU A 29 20.33 -7.07 4.25
N ARG A 30 20.25 -8.29 3.71
CA ARG A 30 18.99 -8.98 3.45
C ARG A 30 19.07 -10.39 4.02
N THR A 31 18.18 -10.71 4.94
CA THR A 31 18.14 -12.00 5.62
C THR A 31 16.70 -12.31 6.07
N PRO A 32 16.28 -13.58 6.05
CA PRO A 32 15.01 -13.99 6.66
C PRO A 32 15.12 -14.20 8.18
N ASP A 33 16.33 -14.12 8.75
CA ASP A 33 16.58 -14.39 10.17
C ASP A 33 16.55 -13.09 11.01
N PRO A 34 15.55 -12.90 11.89
CA PRO A 34 15.46 -11.71 12.73
C PRO A 34 16.62 -11.59 13.74
N GLU A 35 17.27 -12.68 14.14
CA GLU A 35 18.43 -12.65 15.03
C GLU A 35 19.64 -12.02 14.34
N VAL A 36 19.78 -12.24 13.03
CA VAL A 36 20.83 -11.60 12.23
C VAL A 36 20.57 -10.10 12.10
N ILE A 37 19.30 -9.69 11.96
CA ILE A 37 18.90 -8.28 11.96
C ILE A 37 19.26 -7.62 13.31
N ALA A 38 18.88 -8.25 14.42
CA ALA A 38 19.19 -7.76 15.77
C ALA A 38 20.70 -7.59 16.01
N LYS A 39 21.50 -8.59 15.62
CA LYS A 39 22.98 -8.52 15.70
C LYS A 39 23.55 -7.41 14.83
N ALA A 40 22.98 -7.15 13.66
CA ALA A 40 23.44 -6.07 12.79
C ALA A 40 23.16 -4.69 13.37
N VAL A 41 21.98 -4.50 13.98
CA VAL A 41 21.62 -3.25 14.69
C VAL A 41 22.54 -3.02 15.89
N ALA A 42 22.73 -4.03 16.75
CA ALA A 42 23.61 -3.93 17.91
C ALA A 42 25.05 -3.56 17.51
N ARG A 43 25.59 -4.22 16.47
CA ARG A 43 26.93 -3.88 15.93
C ARG A 43 27.01 -2.45 15.43
N ALA A 44 25.98 -1.95 14.76
CA ALA A 44 25.96 -0.58 14.24
C ALA A 44 25.93 0.46 15.38
N ALA A 45 25.26 0.16 16.49
CA ALA A 45 25.22 1.00 17.68
C ALA A 45 26.59 1.05 18.39
N ASP A 46 27.28 -0.09 18.55
CA ASP A 46 28.57 -0.17 19.26
C ASP A 46 29.73 0.47 18.48
N SER A 47 29.65 0.50 17.15
CA SER A 47 30.75 0.90 16.28
C SER A 47 30.77 2.39 15.91
N GLY A 48 29.80 3.19 16.39
CA GLY A 48 29.69 4.60 16.03
C GLY A 48 29.53 4.83 14.52
N THR A 49 28.96 3.84 13.81
CA THR A 49 28.76 3.90 12.35
C THR A 49 27.77 4.98 11.95
N ARG A 50 27.60 5.18 10.64
CA ARG A 50 26.61 6.08 10.03
C ARG A 50 25.15 5.70 10.30
N GLY A 51 24.88 4.73 11.17
CA GLY A 51 23.54 4.30 11.59
C GLY A 51 22.91 3.23 10.71
N VAL A 52 21.66 2.92 10.99
CA VAL A 52 20.87 1.87 10.33
C VAL A 52 19.51 2.43 9.92
N ILE A 53 19.02 2.04 8.75
CA ILE A 53 17.63 2.29 8.35
C ILE A 53 17.00 1.03 7.76
N ALA A 54 15.72 0.80 8.07
CA ALA A 54 14.95 -0.26 7.44
C ALA A 54 14.54 0.16 6.01
N ARG A 55 14.50 -0.81 5.10
CA ARG A 55 14.01 -0.64 3.73
C ARG A 55 12.98 -1.72 3.43
N GLY A 56 11.78 -1.29 3.07
CA GLY A 56 10.76 -2.17 2.50
C GLY A 56 10.96 -2.34 1.00
N LEU A 57 9.86 -2.35 0.24
CA LEU A 57 9.90 -2.48 -1.22
C LEU A 57 10.40 -1.23 -1.98
N GLY A 58 10.85 -0.16 -1.30
CA GLY A 58 11.42 1.01 -1.96
C GLY A 58 10.44 1.80 -2.84
N ARG A 59 9.16 1.87 -2.44
CA ARG A 59 8.10 2.61 -3.15
C ARG A 59 7.92 4.05 -2.68
N SER A 60 8.56 4.45 -1.58
CA SER A 60 8.73 5.87 -1.26
C SER A 60 9.58 6.54 -2.35
N TYR A 61 9.20 7.75 -2.74
CA TYR A 61 9.85 8.46 -3.85
C TYR A 61 11.18 9.09 -3.44
N GLY A 62 11.27 9.56 -2.19
CA GLY A 62 12.43 10.26 -1.63
C GLY A 62 13.50 9.33 -1.07
N ASP A 63 14.24 9.83 -0.09
CA ASP A 63 15.46 9.23 0.46
C ASP A 63 15.28 8.63 1.88
N ASN A 64 14.04 8.53 2.38
CA ASN A 64 13.76 7.99 3.72
C ASN A 64 14.16 6.51 3.91
N ALA A 65 14.34 5.74 2.84
CA ALA A 65 14.71 4.31 2.89
C ALA A 65 16.13 4.04 2.34
N GLN A 66 17.05 4.98 2.53
CA GLN A 66 18.48 4.85 2.19
C GLN A 66 19.34 5.50 3.28
N ASN A 67 20.56 4.99 3.47
CA ASN A 67 21.51 5.55 4.43
C ASN A 67 22.92 5.59 3.84
N GLY A 68 23.31 6.72 3.23
CA GLY A 68 24.59 6.88 2.55
C GLY A 68 25.79 6.68 3.48
N GLY A 69 26.61 5.67 3.17
CA GLY A 69 27.76 5.22 3.96
C GLY A 69 27.40 4.45 5.23
N GLY A 70 26.13 4.10 5.42
CA GLY A 70 25.65 3.32 6.56
C GLY A 70 25.02 1.99 6.15
N LEU A 71 24.28 1.40 7.09
CA LEU A 71 23.59 0.12 6.91
C LEU A 71 22.13 0.35 6.49
N VAL A 72 21.68 -0.42 5.51
CA VAL A 72 20.28 -0.55 5.12
C VAL A 72 19.86 -1.99 5.30
N ILE A 73 18.76 -2.23 6.03
CA ILE A 73 18.22 -3.58 6.22
C ILE A 73 17.01 -3.76 5.30
N ASP A 74 17.15 -4.60 4.28
CA ASP A 74 16.06 -5.00 3.40
C ASP A 74 15.14 -5.99 4.12
N MET A 75 14.01 -5.46 4.59
CA MET A 75 13.01 -6.20 5.35
C MET A 75 12.20 -7.17 4.49
N SER A 76 12.30 -7.13 3.15
CA SER A 76 11.57 -8.07 2.28
C SER A 76 11.97 -9.53 2.46
N GLY A 77 13.11 -9.79 3.12
CA GLY A 77 13.51 -11.14 3.53
C GLY A 77 12.65 -11.73 4.66
N LEU A 78 12.04 -10.89 5.49
CA LEU A 78 11.22 -11.28 6.65
C LEU A 78 9.74 -11.09 6.30
N ASN A 79 9.12 -12.10 5.68
CA ASN A 79 7.81 -11.97 5.02
C ASN A 79 6.82 -13.11 5.35
N ASN A 80 6.87 -13.65 6.55
CA ASN A 80 5.93 -14.68 7.01
C ASN A 80 4.60 -14.05 7.47
N ILE A 81 3.52 -14.73 7.12
CA ILE A 81 2.20 -14.49 7.71
C ILE A 81 2.03 -15.55 8.80
N HIS A 82 2.01 -15.13 10.07
CA HIS A 82 2.00 -16.04 11.21
C HIS A 82 0.60 -16.57 11.52
N SER A 83 -0.40 -15.69 11.48
CA SER A 83 -1.80 -16.07 11.65
C SER A 83 -2.76 -15.05 11.05
N ILE A 84 -3.94 -15.53 10.65
CA ILE A 84 -5.10 -14.71 10.26
C ILE A 84 -6.32 -15.32 10.94
N SER A 85 -7.08 -14.53 11.70
CA SER A 85 -8.28 -14.99 12.39
C SER A 85 -9.50 -14.21 11.90
N ALA A 86 -10.49 -14.92 11.35
CA ALA A 86 -11.77 -14.33 10.97
C ALA A 86 -12.56 -13.83 12.19
N ASP A 87 -12.42 -14.51 13.34
CA ASP A 87 -13.17 -14.20 14.56
C ASP A 87 -12.71 -12.89 15.19
N THR A 88 -11.39 -12.72 15.35
CA THR A 88 -10.81 -11.50 15.94
C THR A 88 -10.54 -10.42 14.90
N LYS A 89 -10.57 -10.78 13.61
CA LYS A 89 -10.19 -9.93 12.46
C LYS A 89 -8.73 -9.52 12.48
N LEU A 90 -7.89 -10.22 13.25
CA LEU A 90 -6.47 -9.88 13.39
C LEU A 90 -5.63 -10.68 12.38
N ALA A 91 -4.72 -9.98 11.73
CA ALA A 91 -3.64 -10.56 10.94
C ALA A 91 -2.30 -10.26 11.61
N ASP A 92 -1.53 -11.31 11.90
CA ASP A 92 -0.23 -11.22 12.55
C ASP A 92 0.87 -11.59 11.53
N VAL A 93 1.73 -10.63 11.21
CA VAL A 93 2.60 -10.69 10.04
C VAL A 93 3.97 -10.07 10.32
N ASP A 94 4.99 -10.61 9.67
CA ASP A 94 6.28 -9.94 9.59
C ASP A 94 6.16 -8.60 8.85
N ALA A 95 6.98 -7.63 9.24
CA ALA A 95 6.97 -6.29 8.66
C ALA A 95 7.31 -6.27 7.16
N GLY A 96 8.00 -7.29 6.64
CA GLY A 96 8.32 -7.42 5.21
C GLY A 96 7.21 -8.01 4.36
N VAL A 97 6.12 -8.53 4.95
CA VAL A 97 4.92 -8.93 4.20
C VAL A 97 4.41 -7.72 3.42
N ASN A 98 4.11 -7.91 2.14
CA ASN A 98 3.53 -6.83 1.32
C ASN A 98 2.00 -6.89 1.29
N LEU A 99 1.35 -5.77 1.01
CA LEU A 99 -0.11 -5.68 1.06
C LEU A 99 -0.81 -6.53 0.00
N ASP A 100 -0.18 -6.83 -1.15
CA ASP A 100 -0.73 -7.76 -2.14
C ASP A 100 -0.75 -9.20 -1.59
N GLN A 101 0.32 -9.62 -0.93
CA GLN A 101 0.43 -10.92 -0.25
C GLN A 101 -0.60 -11.02 0.89
N LEU A 102 -0.67 -10.01 1.75
CA LEU A 102 -1.63 -9.97 2.87
C LEU A 102 -3.08 -10.00 2.38
N MET A 103 -3.41 -9.19 1.37
CA MET A 103 -4.75 -9.16 0.78
C MET A 103 -5.16 -10.54 0.25
N LYS A 104 -4.31 -11.20 -0.54
CA LYS A 104 -4.60 -12.53 -1.09
C LYS A 104 -4.80 -13.59 -0.01
N ALA A 105 -4.01 -13.53 1.08
CA ALA A 105 -4.10 -14.47 2.18
C ALA A 105 -5.33 -14.25 3.08
N ALA A 106 -5.75 -12.99 3.25
CA ALA A 106 -6.85 -12.62 4.14
C ALA A 106 -8.25 -12.77 3.50
N LEU A 107 -8.35 -12.65 2.16
CA LEU A 107 -9.63 -12.72 1.46
C LEU A 107 -10.44 -14.01 1.72
N PRO A 108 -9.85 -15.22 1.76
CA PRO A 108 -10.58 -16.44 2.10
C PRO A 108 -11.21 -16.44 3.51
N PHE A 109 -10.73 -15.59 4.41
CA PHE A 109 -11.25 -15.41 5.77
C PHE A 109 -12.37 -14.35 5.84
N GLY A 110 -12.76 -13.76 4.70
CA GLY A 110 -13.71 -12.64 4.68
C GLY A 110 -13.10 -11.36 5.26
N LEU A 111 -11.78 -11.18 5.11
CA LEU A 111 -11.05 -10.04 5.65
C LEU A 111 -10.39 -9.23 4.53
N TRP A 112 -10.41 -7.91 4.71
CA TRP A 112 -9.92 -6.91 3.78
C TRP A 112 -8.83 -6.06 4.43
N VAL A 113 -7.78 -5.73 3.67
CA VAL A 113 -6.73 -4.82 4.15
C VAL A 113 -7.36 -3.45 4.41
N PRO A 114 -7.27 -2.91 5.65
CA PRO A 114 -8.09 -1.78 6.06
C PRO A 114 -7.76 -0.49 5.31
N VAL A 115 -6.48 -0.27 4.97
CA VAL A 115 -6.02 0.87 4.19
C VAL A 115 -5.15 0.38 3.03
N LEU A 116 -5.55 0.70 1.80
CA LEU A 116 -4.84 0.34 0.58
C LEU A 116 -4.42 1.60 -0.19
N PRO A 117 -3.11 1.82 -0.40
CA PRO A 117 -2.63 2.92 -1.21
C PRO A 117 -2.80 2.60 -2.70
N GLY A 118 -2.41 3.54 -3.57
CA GLY A 118 -2.51 3.37 -5.03
C GLY A 118 -1.74 2.18 -5.63
N THR A 119 -0.80 1.58 -4.88
CA THR A 119 -0.06 0.37 -5.28
C THR A 119 0.01 -0.63 -4.14
N ARG A 120 -0.28 -1.90 -4.42
CA ARG A 120 -0.23 -2.98 -3.42
C ARG A 120 1.20 -3.44 -3.08
N GLN A 121 2.19 -2.98 -3.84
CA GLN A 121 3.59 -3.38 -3.70
C GLN A 121 4.31 -2.54 -2.64
N VAL A 122 3.77 -2.53 -1.42
CA VAL A 122 4.34 -1.90 -0.23
C VAL A 122 4.34 -2.90 0.93
N THR A 123 5.39 -2.90 1.74
CA THR A 123 5.52 -3.75 2.94
C THR A 123 4.70 -3.19 4.10
N VAL A 124 4.27 -4.04 5.04
CA VAL A 124 3.61 -3.62 6.29
C VAL A 124 4.47 -2.62 7.08
N GLY A 125 5.77 -2.89 7.24
CA GLY A 125 6.67 -1.96 7.94
C GLY A 125 6.74 -0.58 7.27
N GLY A 126 6.82 -0.54 5.94
CA GLY A 126 6.73 0.70 5.17
C GLY A 126 5.37 1.39 5.26
N ALA A 127 4.27 0.63 5.34
CA ALA A 127 2.91 1.16 5.50
C ALA A 127 2.76 1.87 6.86
N ILE A 128 3.30 1.28 7.92
CA ILE A 128 3.31 1.86 9.28
C ILE A 128 4.26 3.07 9.34
N ALA A 129 5.50 2.90 8.87
CA ALA A 129 6.54 3.92 8.98
C ALA A 129 6.23 5.21 8.20
N CYS A 130 5.45 5.13 7.11
CA CYS A 130 4.98 6.30 6.36
C CYS A 130 3.54 6.70 6.72
N ASP A 131 2.91 6.01 7.67
CA ASP A 131 1.48 6.10 8.00
C ASP A 131 0.59 6.31 6.77
N ILE A 132 0.64 5.34 5.85
CA ILE A 132 0.05 5.50 4.52
C ILE A 132 -1.46 5.73 4.59
N HIS A 133 -1.98 6.46 3.61
CA HIS A 133 -3.41 6.67 3.42
C HIS A 133 -3.90 5.96 2.14
N GLY A 134 -5.22 5.81 2.04
CA GLY A 134 -5.90 5.22 0.89
C GLY A 134 -7.10 6.04 0.47
N LYS A 135 -7.85 5.54 -0.52
CA LYS A 135 -9.12 6.16 -0.97
C LYS A 135 -10.20 6.23 0.12
N ASN A 136 -10.05 5.49 1.21
CA ASN A 136 -10.99 5.48 2.34
C ASN A 136 -10.54 6.29 3.54
N HIS A 137 -9.54 7.18 3.40
CA HIS A 137 -9.00 7.91 4.54
C HIS A 137 -10.06 8.69 5.32
N HIS A 138 -11.03 9.31 4.64
CA HIS A 138 -12.09 10.08 5.30
C HIS A 138 -13.04 9.24 6.17
N SER A 139 -13.07 7.92 5.98
CA SER A 139 -13.93 7.01 6.75
C SER A 139 -13.17 6.04 7.66
N ALA A 140 -11.90 5.74 7.36
CA ALA A 140 -11.09 4.76 8.07
C ALA A 140 -9.80 5.32 8.71
N GLY A 141 -9.38 6.53 8.33
CA GLY A 141 -8.08 7.08 8.71
C GLY A 141 -6.92 6.51 7.88
N SER A 142 -5.72 6.55 8.47
CA SER A 142 -4.47 6.04 7.90
C SER A 142 -4.15 4.65 8.44
N PHE A 143 -3.07 4.03 7.94
CA PHE A 143 -2.72 2.65 8.29
C PHE A 143 -2.46 2.46 9.79
N GLY A 144 -1.89 3.47 10.46
CA GLY A 144 -1.61 3.46 11.89
C GLY A 144 -2.84 3.24 12.77
N ASN A 145 -4.02 3.74 12.36
CA ASN A 145 -5.28 3.55 13.09
C ASN A 145 -5.66 2.06 13.29
N HIS A 146 -5.15 1.18 12.41
CA HIS A 146 -5.50 -0.23 12.37
C HIS A 146 -4.43 -1.15 12.95
N VAL A 147 -3.29 -0.61 13.39
CA VAL A 147 -2.25 -1.41 14.05
C VAL A 147 -2.66 -1.65 15.50
N ARG A 148 -2.69 -2.91 15.93
CA ARG A 148 -3.04 -3.30 17.30
C ARG A 148 -1.81 -3.58 18.17
N SER A 149 -0.74 -4.06 17.55
CA SER A 149 0.57 -4.12 18.18
C SER A 149 1.68 -4.17 17.14
N MET A 150 2.89 -3.77 17.53
CA MET A 150 4.09 -3.99 16.73
C MET A 150 5.29 -4.33 17.62
N ASP A 151 6.13 -5.23 17.14
CA ASP A 151 7.41 -5.56 17.78
C ASP A 151 8.51 -4.70 17.12
N LEU A 152 9.05 -3.74 17.89
CA LEU A 152 10.04 -2.76 17.46
C LEU A 152 11.41 -3.10 18.04
N LEU A 153 12.39 -3.31 17.16
CA LEU A 153 13.80 -3.46 17.54
C LEU A 153 14.45 -2.08 17.65
N LEU A 154 14.87 -1.72 18.87
CA LEU A 154 15.50 -0.45 19.19
C LEU A 154 17.01 -0.48 18.91
N ALA A 155 17.63 0.71 18.92
CA ALA A 155 19.06 0.88 18.68
C ALA A 155 19.95 0.17 19.72
N ASN A 156 19.48 0.01 20.97
CA ASN A 156 20.17 -0.73 22.03
C ASN A 156 20.04 -2.26 21.88
N GLY A 157 19.39 -2.76 20.82
CA GLY A 157 19.13 -4.18 20.58
C GLY A 157 17.93 -4.74 21.35
N GLU A 158 17.24 -3.92 22.14
CA GLU A 158 16.04 -4.32 22.87
C GLU A 158 14.85 -4.45 21.92
N LEU A 159 14.06 -5.52 22.11
CA LEU A 159 12.81 -5.72 21.40
C LEU A 159 11.64 -5.25 22.27
N ARG A 160 10.90 -4.25 21.81
CA ARG A 160 9.70 -3.73 22.49
C ARG A 160 8.44 -4.15 21.77
N ARG A 161 7.47 -4.66 22.52
CA ARG A 161 6.12 -4.86 22.02
C ARG A 161 5.28 -3.63 22.33
N LEU A 162 4.96 -2.86 21.31
CA LEU A 162 4.23 -1.61 21.41
C LEU A 162 2.75 -1.83 21.10
N THR A 163 1.88 -1.10 21.80
CA THR A 163 0.43 -1.07 21.58
C THR A 163 -0.05 0.38 21.59
N PRO A 164 -1.13 0.74 20.88
CA PRO A 164 -1.58 2.13 20.76
C PRO A 164 -2.05 2.77 22.07
N ASP A 165 -2.54 1.95 23.02
CA ASP A 165 -3.14 2.39 24.28
C ASP A 165 -2.39 1.86 25.53
N GLY A 166 -1.19 1.30 25.34
CA GLY A 166 -0.37 0.75 26.43
C GLY A 166 0.60 1.77 27.04
N ASP A 167 1.44 1.31 27.98
CA ASP A 167 2.40 2.16 28.70
C ASP A 167 3.40 2.88 27.79
N GLU A 168 3.67 2.32 26.60
CA GLU A 168 4.57 2.90 25.59
C GLU A 168 3.83 3.45 24.37
N ALA A 169 2.58 3.89 24.54
CA ALA A 169 1.77 4.49 23.48
C ALA A 169 2.49 5.66 22.78
N GLU A 170 3.27 6.46 23.51
CA GLU A 170 4.06 7.54 22.92
C GLU A 170 5.06 7.03 21.88
N LEU A 171 5.81 5.96 22.19
CA LEU A 171 6.76 5.35 21.26
C LEU A 171 6.04 4.64 20.10
N PHE A 172 4.87 4.05 20.35
CA PHE A 172 4.02 3.49 19.30
C PHE A 172 3.66 4.57 18.27
N TRP A 173 3.10 5.69 18.72
CA TRP A 173 2.63 6.77 17.85
C TRP A 173 3.79 7.58 17.23
N ALA A 174 4.96 7.64 17.88
CA ALA A 174 6.17 8.16 17.25
C ALA A 174 6.72 7.25 16.15
N THR A 175 6.45 5.94 16.23
CA THR A 175 6.86 4.96 15.21
C THR A 175 5.93 4.99 13.99
N VAL A 176 4.63 5.18 14.22
CA VAL A 176 3.65 5.47 13.15
C VAL A 176 4.03 6.78 12.47
N GLY A 177 4.31 6.76 11.17
CA GLY A 177 4.79 7.95 10.44
C GLY A 177 6.25 8.34 10.77
N GLY A 178 6.94 7.57 11.62
CA GLY A 178 8.31 7.86 12.09
C GLY A 178 9.41 7.57 11.07
N ASN A 179 9.07 7.13 9.86
CA ASN A 179 10.01 6.83 8.77
C ASN A 179 11.11 5.81 9.13
N GLY A 180 10.87 4.95 10.13
CA GLY A 180 11.84 3.96 10.61
C GLY A 180 12.94 4.55 11.52
N LEU A 181 12.77 5.77 12.02
CA LEU A 181 13.76 6.47 12.84
C LEU A 181 13.66 6.17 14.34
N THR A 182 12.61 5.48 14.78
CA THR A 182 12.48 4.98 16.16
C THR A 182 13.07 3.59 16.34
N GLY A 183 13.27 2.84 15.25
CA GLY A 183 13.76 1.46 15.26
C GLY A 183 13.29 0.67 14.03
N ILE A 184 13.53 -0.63 14.07
CA ILE A 184 13.12 -1.56 13.00
C ILE A 184 11.89 -2.32 13.44
N ILE A 185 10.76 -2.10 12.76
CA ILE A 185 9.55 -2.89 12.95
C ILE A 185 9.83 -4.30 12.40
N LEU A 186 9.77 -5.32 13.26
CA LEU A 186 9.98 -6.72 12.87
C LEU A 186 8.67 -7.43 12.54
N ARG A 187 7.62 -7.17 13.32
CA ARG A 187 6.33 -7.85 13.25
C ARG A 187 5.21 -6.90 13.66
N ALA A 188 4.02 -7.08 13.11
CA ALA A 188 2.85 -6.29 13.48
C ALA A 188 1.57 -7.13 13.46
N THR A 189 0.63 -6.75 14.32
CA THR A 189 -0.74 -7.26 14.32
C THR A 189 -1.67 -6.16 13.82
N ILE A 190 -2.40 -6.43 12.75
CA ILE A 190 -3.28 -5.48 12.07
C ILE A 190 -4.73 -5.93 12.24
N GLU A 191 -5.62 -5.03 12.65
CA GLU A 191 -7.07 -5.27 12.60
C GLU A 191 -7.58 -5.03 11.18
N MET A 192 -8.12 -6.09 10.59
CA MET A 192 -8.61 -6.13 9.22
C MET A 192 -10.09 -5.72 9.16
N THR A 193 -10.53 -5.24 7.99
CA THR A 193 -11.93 -4.88 7.77
C THR A 193 -12.71 -6.12 7.29
N PRO A 194 -13.82 -6.52 7.93
CA PRO A 194 -14.66 -7.60 7.41
C PRO A 194 -15.22 -7.28 6.02
N THR A 195 -15.26 -8.28 5.15
CA THR A 195 -15.90 -8.19 3.83
C THR A 195 -16.50 -9.52 3.40
N GLU A 196 -17.61 -9.45 2.68
CA GLU A 196 -18.23 -10.62 2.05
C GLU A 196 -17.75 -10.85 0.61
N THR A 197 -17.15 -9.82 0.00
CA THR A 197 -16.76 -9.84 -1.42
C THR A 197 -15.43 -9.12 -1.65
N ALA A 198 -14.80 -9.39 -2.80
CA ALA A 198 -13.61 -8.66 -3.27
C ALA A 198 -13.98 -7.55 -4.29
N TYR A 199 -15.20 -7.04 -4.23
CA TYR A 199 -15.79 -6.13 -5.22
C TYR A 199 -16.35 -4.86 -4.56
N PHE A 200 -16.39 -3.80 -5.35
CA PHE A 200 -17.00 -2.52 -4.98
C PHE A 200 -18.24 -2.24 -5.82
N ILE A 201 -19.22 -1.59 -5.21
CA ILE A 201 -20.29 -0.87 -5.93
C ILE A 201 -19.81 0.56 -6.08
N ALA A 202 -19.70 1.03 -7.32
CA ALA A 202 -19.15 2.33 -7.69
C ALA A 202 -20.23 3.24 -8.26
N ASP A 203 -20.29 4.48 -7.77
CA ASP A 203 -20.97 5.61 -8.36
C ASP A 203 -19.91 6.58 -8.93
N GLY A 204 -20.14 7.10 -10.12
CA GLY A 204 -19.17 7.93 -10.82
C GLY A 204 -19.80 9.23 -11.33
N ASP A 205 -19.18 10.35 -10.97
CA ASP A 205 -19.60 11.68 -11.38
C ASP A 205 -18.49 12.36 -12.19
N VAL A 206 -18.86 13.37 -12.98
CA VAL A 206 -17.90 14.20 -13.71
C VAL A 206 -18.26 15.65 -13.47
N THR A 207 -17.28 16.44 -13.07
CA THR A 207 -17.42 17.88 -12.84
C THR A 207 -16.80 18.66 -14.00
N ALA A 208 -17.31 19.85 -14.26
CA ALA A 208 -16.81 20.75 -15.32
C ALA A 208 -15.75 21.73 -14.79
N THR A 209 -15.80 22.08 -13.51
CA THR A 209 -14.89 23.06 -12.89
C THR A 209 -14.36 22.62 -11.54
N LEU A 210 -13.32 23.33 -11.07
CA LEU A 210 -12.79 23.14 -9.73
C LEU A 210 -13.85 23.44 -8.68
N ASP A 211 -14.62 24.51 -8.87
CA ASP A 211 -15.69 24.91 -7.95
C ASP A 211 -16.77 23.84 -7.83
N GLU A 212 -17.16 23.22 -8.94
CA GLU A 212 -18.11 22.10 -8.92
C GLU A 212 -17.52 20.87 -8.20
N THR A 213 -16.22 20.61 -8.39
CA THR A 213 -15.50 19.55 -7.66
C THR A 213 -15.50 19.81 -6.15
N ILE A 214 -15.22 21.05 -5.73
CA ILE A 214 -15.26 21.46 -4.33
C ILE A 214 -16.67 21.33 -3.77
N ALA A 215 -17.68 21.80 -4.52
CA ALA A 215 -19.08 21.72 -4.12
C ALA A 215 -19.51 20.26 -3.89
N LEU A 216 -19.15 19.35 -4.78
CA LEU A 216 -19.45 17.92 -4.64
C LEU A 216 -18.81 17.29 -3.39
N HIS A 217 -17.58 17.67 -3.04
CA HIS A 217 -16.93 17.17 -1.82
C HIS A 217 -17.42 17.85 -0.54
N SER A 218 -18.21 18.93 -0.66
CA SER A 218 -18.69 19.74 0.47
C SER A 218 -20.20 19.66 0.69
N ASP A 219 -20.95 19.00 -0.20
CA ASP A 219 -22.41 18.89 -0.13
C ASP A 219 -22.91 17.83 0.88
N GLY A 220 -21.98 17.12 1.53
CA GLY A 220 -22.25 16.04 2.49
C GLY A 220 -22.36 14.64 1.86
N SER A 221 -22.28 14.50 0.54
CA SER A 221 -22.37 13.21 -0.16
C SER A 221 -21.26 12.23 0.21
N GLU A 222 -20.06 12.73 0.55
CA GLU A 222 -18.91 11.93 0.98
C GLU A 222 -19.22 11.01 2.17
N ALA A 223 -20.10 11.45 3.10
CA ALA A 223 -20.52 10.65 4.24
C ALA A 223 -21.28 9.37 3.84
N GLY A 224 -21.81 9.34 2.62
CA GLY A 224 -22.41 8.14 2.05
C GLY A 224 -21.39 7.07 1.70
N TYR A 225 -20.16 7.41 1.34
CA TYR A 225 -19.22 6.46 0.74
C TYR A 225 -18.03 6.19 1.65
N THR A 226 -17.59 4.93 1.71
CA THR A 226 -16.38 4.61 2.47
C THR A 226 -15.11 4.89 1.68
N TYR A 227 -15.18 4.92 0.35
CA TYR A 227 -14.04 5.21 -0.53
C TYR A 227 -14.40 6.33 -1.50
N SER A 228 -13.54 7.35 -1.60
CA SER A 228 -13.70 8.46 -2.54
C SER A 228 -12.34 8.94 -3.05
N SER A 229 -12.28 9.35 -4.31
CA SER A 229 -11.11 9.98 -4.92
C SER A 229 -11.48 10.56 -6.28
N ALA A 230 -10.81 11.63 -6.70
CA ALA A 230 -10.95 12.21 -8.03
C ALA A 230 -9.62 12.16 -8.81
N TRP A 231 -9.72 11.99 -10.11
CA TRP A 231 -8.70 12.51 -11.03
C TRP A 231 -9.15 13.92 -11.45
N PHE A 232 -8.24 14.89 -11.46
CA PHE A 232 -8.55 16.29 -11.77
C PHE A 232 -7.67 16.82 -12.90
N ASP A 233 -8.24 17.67 -13.75
CA ASP A 233 -7.52 18.39 -14.79
C ASP A 233 -6.66 19.51 -14.21
N ALA A 234 -5.35 19.45 -14.46
CA ALA A 234 -4.38 20.46 -14.03
C ALA A 234 -3.70 21.16 -15.21
N ILE A 235 -4.19 20.98 -16.45
CA ILE A 235 -3.56 21.42 -17.69
C ILE A 235 -4.42 22.45 -18.44
N SER A 236 -5.73 22.25 -18.47
CA SER A 236 -6.63 23.14 -19.20
C SER A 236 -6.46 24.59 -18.76
N ALA A 237 -6.47 25.49 -19.75
CA ALA A 237 -6.36 26.92 -19.47
C ALA A 237 -7.58 27.37 -18.63
N PRO A 238 -7.37 28.22 -17.61
CA PRO A 238 -8.49 28.77 -16.87
C PRO A 238 -9.40 29.53 -17.84
N GLU A 239 -10.68 29.17 -17.91
CA GLU A 239 -11.68 30.00 -18.58
C GLU A 239 -11.66 31.40 -17.96
N ALA A 240 -11.84 32.44 -18.77
CA ALA A 240 -11.80 33.83 -18.30
C ALA A 240 -12.99 34.13 -17.37
N GLY A 241 -12.77 33.97 -16.06
CA GLY A 241 -13.74 34.20 -14.98
C GLY A 241 -13.27 33.59 -13.65
N PRO A 242 -13.92 33.89 -12.51
CA PRO A 242 -13.66 33.17 -11.27
C PRO A 242 -14.14 31.72 -11.45
N GLY A 243 -13.27 30.74 -11.20
CA GLY A 243 -13.60 29.31 -11.29
C GLY A 243 -12.98 28.55 -12.48
N GLY A 244 -11.73 28.87 -12.85
CA GLY A 244 -11.00 28.25 -13.96
C GLY A 244 -11.23 26.74 -14.11
N GLY A 245 -11.59 26.32 -15.33
CA GLY A 245 -12.06 24.98 -15.68
C GLY A 245 -11.08 23.87 -15.33
N VAL A 246 -11.40 23.15 -14.26
CA VAL A 246 -10.83 21.85 -13.91
C VAL A 246 -11.95 20.83 -14.04
N SER A 247 -11.92 19.99 -15.07
CA SER A 247 -12.84 18.86 -15.14
C SER A 247 -12.29 17.67 -14.36
N GLY A 248 -13.10 17.06 -13.51
CA GLY A 248 -12.71 15.89 -12.72
C GLY A 248 -13.50 14.65 -13.11
N LEU A 249 -12.85 13.48 -13.17
CA LEU A 249 -13.54 12.19 -13.18
C LEU A 249 -13.53 11.64 -11.75
N PHE A 250 -14.73 11.45 -11.22
CA PHE A 250 -14.97 11.07 -9.85
C PHE A 250 -15.43 9.61 -9.77
N GLY A 251 -14.94 8.91 -8.74
CA GLY A 251 -15.38 7.56 -8.44
C GLY A 251 -15.51 7.39 -6.94
N GLN A 252 -16.75 7.26 -6.48
CA GLN A 252 -17.11 6.92 -5.12
C GLN A 252 -17.49 5.44 -5.05
N THR A 253 -17.02 4.72 -4.04
CA THR A 253 -17.32 3.29 -3.92
C THR A 253 -17.71 2.87 -2.51
N ARG A 254 -18.57 1.85 -2.43
CA ARG A 254 -18.88 1.10 -1.19
C ARG A 254 -18.60 -0.39 -1.42
N PRO A 255 -18.25 -1.18 -0.38
CA PRO A 255 -18.11 -2.62 -0.51
C PRO A 255 -19.41 -3.25 -1.02
N ALA A 256 -19.31 -4.19 -1.98
CA ALA A 256 -20.48 -4.90 -2.47
C ALA A 256 -20.92 -5.98 -1.47
N ALA A 257 -22.19 -5.98 -1.06
CA ALA A 257 -22.79 -7.09 -0.32
C ALA A 257 -22.92 -8.34 -1.22
N ARG A 258 -22.88 -9.53 -0.63
CA ARG A 258 -22.86 -10.82 -1.36
C ARG A 258 -23.98 -10.96 -2.38
N GLN A 259 -25.18 -10.45 -2.06
CA GLN A 259 -26.36 -10.50 -2.91
C GLN A 259 -26.25 -9.60 -4.17
N ALA A 260 -25.57 -8.45 -4.07
CA ALA A 260 -25.34 -7.54 -5.20
C ALA A 260 -24.26 -8.08 -6.15
N ALA A 261 -23.22 -8.74 -5.62
CA ALA A 261 -22.18 -9.38 -6.43
C ALA A 261 -22.73 -10.56 -7.27
N ALA A 262 -23.66 -11.34 -6.70
CA ALA A 262 -24.29 -12.48 -7.38
C ALA A 262 -25.17 -12.08 -8.58
N GLN A 263 -25.81 -10.90 -8.54
CA GLN A 263 -26.62 -10.38 -9.64
C GLN A 263 -25.79 -9.80 -10.79
N SER A 264 -24.47 -9.64 -10.61
CA SER A 264 -23.59 -8.91 -11.52
C SER A 264 -22.85 -9.79 -12.54
N ALA A 265 -23.00 -11.12 -12.47
CA ALA A 265 -22.36 -12.06 -13.40
C ALA A 265 -22.79 -11.85 -14.87
N GLU A 266 -23.81 -11.03 -15.14
CA GLU A 266 -24.31 -10.72 -16.48
C GLU A 266 -23.85 -9.36 -17.05
N ILE A 267 -23.18 -8.50 -16.28
CA ILE A 267 -22.80 -7.16 -16.75
C ILE A 267 -21.38 -7.20 -17.36
N ARG A 268 -21.32 -7.36 -18.69
CA ARG A 268 -20.09 -7.19 -19.47
C ARG A 268 -19.63 -5.74 -19.40
N CYS A 269 -18.46 -5.52 -18.80
CA CYS A 269 -17.77 -4.23 -18.85
C CYS A 269 -17.31 -3.98 -20.31
N ALA A 270 -18.04 -3.13 -21.04
CA ALA A 270 -17.55 -2.63 -22.32
C ALA A 270 -16.43 -1.60 -22.06
N PRO A 271 -15.32 -1.64 -22.81
CA PRO A 271 -14.26 -0.66 -22.64
C PRO A 271 -14.80 0.74 -22.98
N THR A 272 -14.74 1.67 -22.03
CA THR A 272 -15.00 3.09 -22.29
C THR A 272 -13.82 3.63 -23.11
N THR A 273 -13.89 3.51 -24.43
CA THR A 273 -12.98 4.20 -25.34
C THR A 273 -13.26 5.70 -25.24
N TYR A 274 -12.31 6.46 -24.73
CA TYR A 274 -12.30 7.91 -24.84
C TYR A 274 -12.23 8.27 -26.33
N VAL A 275 -13.33 8.81 -26.87
CA VAL A 275 -13.37 9.42 -28.20
C VAL A 275 -13.64 10.91 -27.98
N PRO A 276 -12.68 11.82 -28.22
CA PRO A 276 -12.92 13.24 -28.06
C PRO A 276 -13.92 13.68 -29.14
N ARG A 277 -15.18 13.90 -28.76
CA ARG A 277 -16.15 14.58 -29.62
C ARG A 277 -16.00 16.08 -29.43
N ARG A 278 -15.75 16.79 -30.54
CA ARG A 278 -15.90 18.26 -30.60
C ARG A 278 -17.33 18.61 -30.21
N VAL A 279 -17.50 19.35 -29.12
CA VAL A 279 -18.80 19.92 -28.73
C VAL A 279 -19.01 21.21 -29.52
N PRO A 280 -20.13 21.39 -30.25
CA PRO A 280 -20.47 22.67 -30.83
C PRO A 280 -20.91 23.63 -29.72
N GLN A 281 -20.39 24.85 -29.73
CA GLN A 281 -20.87 25.95 -28.90
C GLN A 281 -22.35 26.24 -29.21
N ARG A 282 -23.23 26.16 -28.19
CA ARG A 282 -24.29 27.14 -27.92
C ARG A 282 -25.11 26.83 -26.65
N ALA A 283 -25.12 27.84 -25.79
CA ALA A 283 -26.17 28.36 -24.91
C ALA A 283 -27.08 27.39 -24.13
N GLY A 284 -26.93 27.46 -22.79
CA GLY A 284 -28.07 27.62 -21.90
C GLY A 284 -28.82 26.35 -21.50
N GLN A 285 -28.15 25.43 -20.82
CA GLN A 285 -28.76 24.52 -19.83
C GLN A 285 -27.63 23.90 -19.00
N GLN A 286 -27.55 24.22 -17.71
CA GLN A 286 -26.78 23.43 -16.75
C GLN A 286 -27.47 22.07 -16.63
N VAL A 287 -27.01 21.11 -17.41
CA VAL A 287 -27.39 19.71 -17.25
C VAL A 287 -26.41 19.12 -16.24
N HIS A 288 -26.85 18.92 -15.00
CA HIS A 288 -26.22 17.94 -14.13
C HIS A 288 -26.39 16.57 -14.81
N LEU A 289 -25.39 16.12 -15.56
CA LEU A 289 -25.35 14.76 -16.06
C LEU A 289 -24.87 13.85 -14.92
N ARG A 290 -25.78 13.58 -13.97
CA ARG A 290 -25.65 12.42 -13.10
C ARG A 290 -25.80 11.20 -13.99
N ALA A 291 -24.68 10.67 -14.48
CA ALA A 291 -24.71 9.37 -15.12
C ALA A 291 -24.88 8.36 -13.98
N ASP A 292 -26.12 7.95 -13.69
CA ASP A 292 -26.46 6.81 -12.83
C ASP A 292 -25.86 5.53 -13.44
N ARG A 293 -24.55 5.38 -13.37
CA ARG A 293 -23.80 4.20 -13.83
C ARG A 293 -23.18 3.54 -12.63
N ARG A 294 -24.05 2.96 -11.81
CA ARG A 294 -23.67 1.97 -10.81
C ARG A 294 -22.91 0.85 -11.49
N ALA A 295 -21.64 0.69 -11.14
CA ALA A 295 -20.79 -0.37 -11.66
C ALA A 295 -20.30 -1.25 -10.52
N VAL A 296 -20.30 -2.57 -10.72
CA VAL A 296 -19.58 -3.49 -9.83
C VAL A 296 -18.16 -3.66 -10.36
N VAL A 297 -17.18 -3.22 -9.57
CA VAL A 297 -15.78 -3.17 -9.98
C VAL A 297 -14.97 -4.17 -9.17
N PRO A 298 -14.27 -5.14 -9.82
CA PRO A 298 -13.33 -6.00 -9.12
C PRO A 298 -12.12 -5.19 -8.67
N GLN A 299 -11.63 -5.42 -7.46
CA GLN A 299 -10.36 -4.81 -7.07
C GLN A 299 -9.15 -5.53 -7.69
N VAL A 300 -9.32 -6.81 -8.02
CA VAL A 300 -8.31 -7.62 -8.73
C VAL A 300 -8.65 -7.62 -10.22
N ARG A 301 -8.00 -6.75 -11.00
CA ARG A 301 -7.85 -7.05 -12.43
C ARG A 301 -7.03 -8.33 -12.50
N ASN A 302 -7.60 -9.41 -13.04
CA ASN A 302 -6.81 -10.53 -13.52
C ASN A 302 -5.75 -9.94 -14.46
N LEU A 303 -4.49 -9.90 -14.01
CA LEU A 303 -3.38 -9.70 -14.91
C LEU A 303 -3.44 -10.86 -15.92
N PRO A 304 -3.17 -10.63 -17.21
CA PRO A 304 -2.99 -11.74 -18.13
C PRO A 304 -1.93 -12.68 -17.53
N ARG A 305 -2.18 -13.99 -17.62
CA ARG A 305 -1.13 -14.98 -17.36
C ARG A 305 0.09 -14.53 -18.17
N GLN A 306 1.20 -14.27 -17.49
CA GLN A 306 2.48 -14.27 -18.19
C GLN A 306 2.70 -15.72 -18.58
N ASP A 307 2.46 -16.02 -19.85
CA ASP A 307 2.91 -17.29 -20.42
C ASP A 307 4.43 -17.36 -20.23
N PRO A 308 4.98 -18.51 -19.81
CA PRO A 308 6.41 -18.66 -19.71
C PRO A 308 7.04 -18.43 -21.09
N GLU A 309 8.07 -17.58 -21.15
CA GLU A 309 8.94 -17.37 -22.31
C GLU A 309 9.29 -18.72 -22.96
N PRO A 310 9.14 -18.86 -24.30
CA PRO A 310 9.54 -20.06 -25.00
C PRO A 310 11.05 -19.97 -25.24
N ASP A 311 11.85 -20.45 -24.29
CA ASP A 311 13.17 -21.07 -24.51
C ASP A 311 13.88 -21.27 -23.16
N ALA A 312 13.46 -22.29 -22.43
CA ALA A 312 14.30 -22.95 -21.44
C ALA A 312 14.26 -24.45 -21.74
N VAL A 313 15.18 -24.88 -22.61
CA VAL A 313 15.45 -26.30 -22.85
C VAL A 313 15.95 -26.91 -21.54
N LEU A 314 15.08 -27.65 -20.86
CA LEU A 314 15.46 -28.52 -19.74
C LEU A 314 16.31 -29.68 -20.28
N PRO A 315 17.47 -30.00 -19.67
CA PRO A 315 18.23 -31.19 -20.04
C PRO A 315 17.46 -32.45 -19.60
N PRO A 316 17.58 -33.58 -20.33
CA PRO A 316 16.83 -34.79 -20.02
C PRO A 316 17.29 -35.40 -18.69
N ALA A 317 16.30 -35.82 -17.90
CA ALA A 317 16.51 -36.54 -16.65
C ALA A 317 17.22 -37.88 -16.92
N GLY A 318 18.49 -37.97 -16.54
CA GLY A 318 19.22 -39.23 -16.49
C GLY A 318 18.77 -40.06 -15.28
N HIS A 319 18.23 -41.24 -15.54
CA HIS A 319 18.00 -42.27 -14.54
C HIS A 319 19.31 -42.70 -13.88
N VAL A 320 19.36 -42.64 -12.56
CA VAL A 320 20.37 -43.36 -11.76
C VAL A 320 19.68 -44.58 -11.16
N ARG A 321 20.14 -45.77 -11.56
CA ARG A 321 20.11 -46.98 -10.73
C ARG A 321 21.32 -46.96 -9.81
#